data_AF-A0A496VKQ1-F1
#
_entry.id   AF-A0A496VKQ1-F1
#
_cell.length_a   1.000
_cell.length_b   1.000
_cell.length_c   1.000
_cell.angle_alpha   90.00
_cell.angle_beta   90.00
_cell.angle_gamma   90.00
#
_symmetry.space_group_name_H-M   'P 1'
#
loop_
_entity.id
_entity.type
_entity.pdbx_description
1 polymer ?
#
loop_
_entity_poly.entity_id
_entity_poly.type
_entity_poly.pdbx_seq_one_letter_code
_entity_poly.pdbx_strand_id
1 'polypeptide(L)'
;MHIVILYGFQGNARLAKENPLIAKGHIGLSANNGKTIYGFTPMKPNKLSDKEFIFFLKRKRQVFDGQLIDDSVLFNQIAAGKFNKGLRNLELYRLKQTVDDTTFAKVLQQIEKRGQGSKYMLPHENIPFLPNTYNCATFWGKTGVILPEKSGILREYIPAMINQGAERVELAIAPTKR
;
A
#
# COMPACT_ATOMS: atom_id res chain seq x y z
N MET A 1 16.47 18.26 0.68
CA MET A 1 15.55 17.53 1.61
C MET A 1 14.13 17.65 1.10
N HIS A 2 13.46 16.51 0.90
CA HIS A 2 12.11 16.41 0.35
C HIS A 2 11.19 15.66 1.30
N ILE A 3 9.87 15.83 1.14
CA ILE A 3 8.87 15.09 1.91
C ILE A 3 8.23 14.04 1.02
N VAL A 4 8.21 12.80 1.51
CA VAL A 4 7.34 11.74 1.01
C VAL A 4 6.35 11.35 2.09
N ILE A 5 5.20 10.81 1.69
CA ILE A 5 4.12 10.43 2.61
C ILE A 5 3.75 8.98 2.34
N LEU A 6 3.95 8.12 3.34
CA LEU A 6 3.41 6.76 3.33
C LEU A 6 1.95 6.79 3.77
N TYR A 7 1.07 6.18 2.99
CA TYR A 7 -0.33 5.97 3.31
C TYR A 7 -0.58 4.49 3.57
N GLY A 8 -1.33 4.18 4.62
CA GLY A 8 -1.61 2.80 4.96
C GLY A 8 -2.92 2.61 5.71
N PHE A 9 -3.60 1.51 5.40
CA PHE A 9 -4.76 1.06 6.18
C PHE A 9 -4.68 -0.45 6.42
N GLN A 10 -5.14 -0.87 7.59
CA GLN A 10 -5.28 -2.28 7.93
C GLN A 10 -6.57 -2.82 7.29
N GLY A 11 -6.48 -3.99 6.63
CA GLY A 11 -7.64 -4.59 5.98
C GLY A 11 -8.69 -5.11 6.94
N ASN A 12 -9.94 -5.11 6.48
CA ASN A 12 -11.08 -5.69 7.17
C ASN A 12 -11.88 -6.58 6.19
N ALA A 13 -11.67 -7.89 6.27
CA ALA A 13 -12.33 -8.87 5.40
C ALA A 13 -13.86 -8.80 5.45
N ARG A 14 -14.45 -8.32 6.56
CA ARG A 14 -15.91 -8.17 6.71
C ARG A 14 -16.50 -6.98 5.97
N LEU A 15 -15.66 -6.06 5.49
CA LEU A 15 -16.04 -4.88 4.70
C LEU A 15 -15.71 -5.03 3.21
N ALA A 16 -14.95 -6.07 2.86
CA ALA A 16 -14.30 -6.18 1.56
C ALA A 16 -15.25 -6.29 0.38
N LYS A 17 -16.48 -6.82 0.56
CA LYS A 17 -17.34 -7.29 -0.53
C LYS A 17 -16.49 -8.01 -1.58
N GLU A 18 -16.21 -7.36 -2.70
CA GLU A 18 -15.42 -7.89 -3.83
C GLU A 18 -14.01 -7.29 -3.93
N ASN A 19 -13.66 -6.26 -3.17
CA ASN A 19 -12.36 -5.60 -3.24
C ASN A 19 -11.32 -6.31 -2.33
N PRO A 20 -10.33 -7.02 -2.90
CA PRO A 20 -9.36 -7.77 -2.10
C PRO A 20 -8.43 -6.88 -1.26
N LEU A 21 -8.18 -5.65 -1.70
CA LEU A 21 -7.35 -4.68 -0.97
C LEU A 21 -8.05 -4.21 0.30
N ILE A 22 -9.38 -4.05 0.26
CA ILE A 22 -10.16 -3.76 1.48
C ILE A 22 -10.06 -4.94 2.47
N ALA A 23 -10.04 -6.17 1.99
CA ALA A 23 -9.92 -7.34 2.86
C ALA A 23 -8.56 -7.44 3.57
N LYS A 24 -7.48 -7.05 2.89
CA LYS A 24 -6.11 -7.32 3.33
C LYS A 24 -5.38 -6.09 3.87
N GLY A 25 -5.78 -4.90 3.45
CA GLY A 25 -5.04 -3.67 3.69
C GLY A 25 -4.15 -3.36 2.50
N HIS A 26 -3.65 -2.14 2.46
CA HIS A 26 -2.76 -1.69 1.40
C HIS A 26 -1.90 -0.52 1.85
N ILE A 27 -0.72 -0.41 1.24
CA ILE A 27 0.23 0.67 1.48
C ILE A 27 0.52 1.38 0.15
N GLY A 28 0.55 2.70 0.19
CA GLY A 28 0.95 3.54 -0.93
C GLY A 28 1.90 4.65 -0.49
N LEU A 29 2.55 5.30 -1.45
CA LEU A 29 3.42 6.44 -1.21
C LEU A 29 3.02 7.61 -2.11
N SER A 30 3.06 8.81 -1.55
CA SER A 30 2.96 10.06 -2.30
C SER A 30 4.26 10.85 -2.22
N ALA A 31 4.71 11.35 -3.37
CA ALA A 31 5.84 12.27 -3.51
C ALA A 31 5.39 13.71 -3.83
N ASN A 32 4.07 13.96 -3.84
CA ASN A 32 3.46 15.24 -4.24
C ASN A 32 2.39 15.69 -3.24
N ASN A 33 2.72 15.59 -1.94
CA ASN A 33 1.87 16.04 -0.82
C ASN A 33 0.46 15.44 -0.81
N GLY A 34 0.33 14.15 -1.15
CA GLY A 34 -0.93 13.42 -1.13
C GLY A 34 -1.81 13.59 -2.37
N LYS A 35 -1.41 14.38 -3.37
CA LYS A 35 -2.18 14.54 -4.61
C LYS A 35 -2.30 13.24 -5.40
N THR A 36 -1.23 12.46 -5.42
CA THR A 36 -1.19 11.13 -6.04
C THR A 36 -0.56 10.14 -5.07
N ILE A 37 -1.21 9.00 -4.88
CA ILE A 37 -0.79 7.92 -3.99
C ILE A 37 -0.56 6.68 -4.83
N TYR A 38 0.69 6.25 -4.95
CA TYR A 38 1.07 5.08 -5.73
C TYR A 38 1.16 3.83 -4.85
N GLY A 39 0.44 2.78 -5.21
CA GLY A 39 0.52 1.47 -4.56
C GLY A 39 1.23 0.46 -5.45
N PHE A 40 2.05 -0.41 -4.84
CA PHE A 40 2.71 -1.51 -5.54
C PHE A 40 1.84 -2.76 -5.50
N THR A 41 1.47 -3.28 -6.66
CA THR A 41 0.54 -4.40 -6.81
C THR A 41 1.07 -5.44 -7.81
N PRO A 42 0.64 -6.71 -7.73
CA PRO A 42 1.04 -7.70 -8.71
C PRO A 42 0.33 -7.46 -10.04
N MET A 43 1.07 -7.61 -11.13
CA MET A 43 0.53 -7.61 -12.49
C MET A 43 0.03 -9.00 -12.84
N LYS A 44 -1.26 -9.09 -13.17
CA LYS A 44 -1.90 -10.33 -13.60
C LYS A 44 -1.48 -10.66 -15.04
N PRO A 45 -0.93 -11.86 -15.31
CA PRO A 45 -0.71 -12.31 -16.68
C PRO A 45 -2.02 -12.49 -17.44
N ASN A 46 -2.09 -12.05 -18.70
CA ASN A 46 -3.30 -12.14 -19.54
C ASN A 46 -3.86 -13.56 -19.69
N LYS A 47 -2.99 -14.58 -19.59
CA LYS A 47 -3.35 -15.99 -19.69
C LYS A 47 -4.04 -16.58 -18.45
N LEU A 48 -4.08 -15.85 -17.33
CA LEU A 48 -4.71 -16.33 -16.10
C LEU A 48 -6.06 -15.66 -15.89
N SER A 49 -7.06 -16.46 -15.55
CA SER A 49 -8.30 -15.93 -14.96
C SER A 49 -8.01 -15.30 -13.59
N ASP A 50 -8.91 -14.44 -13.12
CA ASP A 50 -8.74 -13.79 -11.81
C ASP A 50 -8.71 -14.82 -10.67
N LYS A 51 -9.51 -15.88 -10.77
CA LYS A 51 -9.52 -16.97 -9.77
C LYS A 51 -8.18 -17.69 -9.72
N GLU A 52 -7.62 -18.05 -10.87
CA GLU A 52 -6.32 -18.71 -10.96
C GLU A 52 -5.21 -17.79 -10.45
N PHE A 53 -5.19 -16.53 -10.87
CA PHE A 53 -4.20 -15.57 -10.42
C PHE A 53 -4.21 -15.41 -8.90
N ILE A 54 -5.38 -15.25 -8.30
CA ILE A 54 -5.54 -15.16 -6.84
C ILE A 54 -5.14 -16.47 -6.16
N PHE A 55 -5.46 -17.63 -6.73
CA PHE A 55 -5.04 -18.93 -6.21
C PHE A 55 -3.51 -19.06 -6.23
N PHE A 56 -2.86 -18.76 -7.35
CA PHE A 56 -1.40 -18.83 -7.46
C PHE A 56 -0.71 -17.84 -6.53
N LEU A 57 -1.20 -16.60 -6.46
CA LEU A 57 -0.65 -15.58 -5.59
C LEU A 57 -0.80 -15.94 -4.10
N LYS A 58 -1.98 -16.40 -3.66
CA LYS A 58 -2.26 -16.64 -2.23
C LYS A 58 -1.90 -18.03 -1.75
N ARG A 59 -2.22 -19.07 -2.53
CA ARG A 59 -2.09 -20.47 -2.12
C ARG A 59 -0.78 -21.09 -2.58
N LYS A 60 -0.34 -20.78 -3.80
CA LYS A 60 0.97 -21.24 -4.30
C LYS A 60 2.10 -20.26 -4.02
N ARG A 61 1.77 -19.07 -3.51
CA ARG A 61 2.73 -18.02 -3.16
C ARG A 61 3.65 -17.66 -4.33
N GLN A 62 3.11 -17.78 -5.53
CA GLN A 62 3.83 -17.55 -6.76
C GLN A 62 4.21 -16.06 -6.86
N VAL A 63 5.43 -15.85 -7.34
CA VAL A 63 5.97 -14.53 -7.63
C VAL A 63 5.44 -14.06 -8.98
N PHE A 64 4.99 -12.81 -9.05
CA PHE A 64 4.55 -12.18 -10.28
C PHE A 64 5.38 -10.93 -10.57
N ASP A 65 5.29 -10.40 -11.77
CA ASP A 65 5.73 -9.03 -12.01
C ASP A 65 4.92 -8.07 -11.14
N GLY A 66 5.58 -7.05 -10.60
CA GLY A 66 4.91 -5.99 -9.87
C GLY A 66 4.80 -4.73 -10.71
N GLN A 67 3.88 -3.86 -10.32
CA GLN A 67 3.65 -2.56 -10.95
C GLN A 67 3.19 -1.53 -9.91
N LEU A 68 3.54 -0.27 -10.15
CA LEU A 68 2.96 0.87 -9.44
C LEU A 68 1.74 1.39 -10.17
N ILE A 69 0.62 1.43 -9.46
CA ILE A 69 -0.65 1.99 -9.93
C ILE A 69 -1.02 3.21 -9.10
N ASP A 70 -1.78 4.13 -9.71
CA ASP A 70 -2.36 5.26 -8.99
C ASP A 70 -3.58 4.78 -8.20
N ASP A 71 -3.41 4.65 -6.88
CA ASP A 71 -4.44 4.18 -5.95
C ASP A 71 -5.13 5.34 -5.22
N SER A 72 -4.94 6.60 -5.65
CA SER A 72 -5.47 7.78 -4.97
C SER A 72 -6.97 7.69 -4.73
N VAL A 73 -7.73 7.18 -5.71
CA VAL A 73 -9.17 6.99 -5.60
C VAL A 73 -9.52 6.04 -4.45
N LEU A 74 -8.80 4.92 -4.32
CA LEU A 74 -9.03 3.95 -3.24
C LEU A 74 -8.74 4.58 -1.88
N PHE A 75 -7.59 5.21 -1.72
CA PHE A 75 -7.18 5.84 -0.46
C PHE A 75 -8.15 6.97 -0.06
N ASN A 76 -8.59 7.81 -1.00
CA ASN A 76 -9.58 8.86 -0.74
C ASN A 76 -10.94 8.28 -0.33
N GLN A 77 -11.37 7.16 -0.93
CA GLN A 77 -12.61 6.48 -0.54
C GLN A 77 -12.53 5.92 0.88
N ILE A 78 -11.37 5.43 1.31
CA ILE A 78 -11.16 4.95 2.68
C ILE A 78 -11.16 6.12 3.67
N ALA A 79 -10.46 7.21 3.35
CA ALA A 79 -10.46 8.43 4.16
C ALA A 79 -11.88 9.02 4.34
N ALA A 80 -12.74 8.87 3.33
CA ALA A 80 -14.13 9.29 3.36
C ALA A 80 -15.05 8.30 4.13
N GLY A 81 -14.52 7.19 4.63
CA GLY A 81 -15.30 6.17 5.31
C GLY A 81 -16.27 5.40 4.40
N LYS A 82 -16.09 5.41 3.07
CA LYS A 82 -17.01 4.80 2.09
C LYS A 82 -17.30 3.33 2.37
N PHE A 83 -16.34 2.62 2.94
CA PHE A 83 -16.44 1.18 3.22
C PHE A 83 -16.92 0.85 4.64
N ASN A 84 -17.02 1.85 5.52
CA ASN A 84 -17.38 1.64 6.93
C ASN A 84 -18.85 1.25 7.05
N LYS A 85 -19.16 0.33 7.97
CA LYS A 85 -20.52 -0.15 8.20
C LYS A 85 -20.76 -0.47 9.68
N GLY A 86 -21.63 0.32 10.32
CA GLY A 86 -21.91 0.20 11.75
C GLY A 86 -20.62 0.38 12.57
N LEU A 87 -20.30 -0.59 13.41
CA LEU A 87 -19.08 -0.59 14.24
C LEU A 87 -17.80 -1.03 13.50
N ARG A 88 -17.90 -1.36 12.21
CA ARG A 88 -16.75 -1.84 11.42
C ARG A 88 -16.19 -0.69 10.60
N ASN A 89 -14.95 -0.32 10.89
CA ASN A 89 -14.26 0.78 10.23
C ASN A 89 -12.97 0.31 9.56
N LEU A 90 -12.58 1.04 8.52
CA LEU A 90 -11.21 1.13 8.01
C LEU A 90 -10.72 2.52 8.35
N GLU A 91 -9.52 2.58 8.90
CA GLU A 91 -8.86 3.84 9.22
C GLU A 91 -7.65 3.97 8.33
N LEU A 92 -7.54 5.13 7.69
CA LEU A 92 -6.38 5.48 6.89
C LEU A 92 -5.41 6.27 7.76
N TYR A 93 -4.14 5.90 7.69
CA TYR A 93 -3.05 6.59 8.34
C TYR A 93 -2.07 7.15 7.31
N ARG A 94 -1.46 8.30 7.62
CA ARG A 94 -0.37 8.89 6.84
C ARG A 94 0.85 9.13 7.72
N LEU A 95 2.03 8.79 7.22
CA LEU A 95 3.31 9.04 7.87
C LEU A 95 4.18 9.89 6.94
N LYS A 96 4.47 11.13 7.36
CA LYS A 96 5.39 12.02 6.63
C LYS A 96 6.82 11.63 6.97
N GLN A 97 7.67 11.55 5.95
CA GLN A 97 9.10 11.32 6.11
C GLN A 97 9.90 12.33 5.31
N THR A 98 10.94 12.87 5.94
CA THR A 98 11.95 13.68 5.26
C THR A 98 12.99 12.75 4.65
N VAL A 99 13.27 12.91 3.36
CA VAL A 99 14.26 12.12 2.63
C VAL A 99 15.28 13.04 1.95
N ASP A 100 16.46 12.50 1.67
CA ASP A 100 17.49 13.19 0.90
C ASP A 100 17.16 13.22 -0.60
N ASP A 101 17.92 14.00 -1.35
CA ASP A 101 17.67 14.23 -2.78
C ASP A 101 17.90 12.94 -3.58
N THR A 102 18.83 12.09 -3.14
CA THR A 102 19.12 10.77 -3.74
C THR A 102 17.92 9.82 -3.61
N THR A 103 17.33 9.71 -2.42
CA THR A 103 16.16 8.87 -2.14
C THR A 103 14.95 9.41 -2.89
N PHE A 104 14.75 10.73 -2.88
CA PHE A 104 13.64 11.35 -3.61
C PHE A 104 13.73 11.09 -5.13
N ALA A 105 14.92 11.23 -5.73
CA ALA A 105 15.14 10.92 -7.14
C ALA A 105 14.83 9.44 -7.46
N LYS A 106 15.21 8.50 -6.58
CA LYS A 106 14.88 7.06 -6.73
C LYS A 106 13.37 6.82 -6.65
N VAL A 107 12.65 7.52 -5.76
CA VAL A 107 11.18 7.44 -5.68
C VAL A 107 10.55 7.90 -6.99
N LEU A 108 10.94 9.08 -7.50
CA LEU A 108 10.43 9.60 -8.77
C LEU A 108 10.72 8.66 -9.94
N GLN A 109 11.94 8.10 -9.99
CA GLN A 109 12.30 7.13 -11.02
C GLN A 109 11.45 5.86 -10.97
N GLN A 110 11.15 5.33 -9.77
CA GLN A 110 10.26 4.17 -9.66
C GLN A 110 8.84 4.50 -10.12
N ILE A 111 8.32 5.69 -9.77
CA ILE A 111 7.01 6.16 -10.21
C ILE A 111 6.95 6.27 -11.74
N GLU A 112 7.93 6.92 -12.35
CA GLU A 112 8.05 7.08 -13.81
C GLU A 112 8.10 5.72 -14.52
N LYS A 113 8.94 4.81 -14.02
CA LYS A 113 9.07 3.45 -14.56
C LYS A 113 7.93 2.51 -14.13
N ARG A 114 6.92 2.99 -13.41
CA ARG A 114 5.80 2.18 -12.89
C ARG A 114 6.25 0.93 -12.12
N GLY A 115 7.40 1.00 -11.43
CA GLY A 115 7.97 -0.14 -10.71
C GLY A 115 8.51 -1.27 -11.60
N GLN A 116 8.71 -1.02 -12.90
CA GLN A 116 9.21 -2.01 -13.87
C GLN A 116 10.49 -2.68 -13.38
N GLY A 117 10.55 -4.00 -13.60
CA GLY A 117 11.67 -4.84 -13.20
C GLY A 117 11.59 -5.37 -11.77
N SER A 118 10.68 -4.88 -10.93
CA SER A 118 10.44 -5.45 -9.60
C SER A 118 9.37 -6.52 -9.60
N LYS A 119 9.54 -7.51 -8.73
CA LYS A 119 8.61 -8.62 -8.56
C LYS A 119 7.70 -8.40 -7.35
N TYR A 120 6.53 -9.00 -7.38
CA TYR A 120 5.56 -9.00 -6.29
C TYR A 120 5.39 -10.41 -5.72
N MET A 121 5.40 -10.53 -4.38
CA MET A 121 4.95 -11.72 -3.66
C MET A 121 4.21 -11.33 -2.38
N LEU A 122 3.37 -12.23 -1.87
CA LEU A 122 2.77 -12.03 -0.55
C LEU A 122 3.76 -12.40 0.57
N PRO A 123 3.76 -11.64 1.67
CA PRO A 123 4.65 -11.89 2.80
C PRO A 123 4.31 -13.23 3.47
N HIS A 124 5.30 -13.82 4.15
CA HIS A 124 5.08 -14.91 5.10
C HIS A 124 5.74 -14.54 6.42
N GLU A 125 5.19 -15.09 7.49
CA GLU A 125 5.93 -15.20 8.74
C GLU A 125 7.18 -16.07 8.51
N ASN A 126 8.35 -15.57 8.89
CA ASN A 126 9.64 -16.27 8.86
C ASN A 126 10.21 -16.64 7.47
N ILE A 127 9.62 -16.18 6.36
CA ILE A 127 10.22 -16.36 5.03
C ILE A 127 10.57 -14.99 4.46
N PRO A 128 11.87 -14.68 4.28
CA PRO A 128 12.28 -13.41 3.71
C PRO A 128 11.84 -13.30 2.25
N PHE A 129 11.73 -12.05 1.77
CA PHE A 129 11.52 -11.80 0.35
C PHE A 129 12.72 -12.29 -0.46
N LEU A 130 12.44 -12.83 -1.65
CA LEU A 130 13.47 -13.12 -2.64
C LEU A 130 14.11 -11.80 -3.13
N PRO A 131 15.34 -11.84 -3.68
CA PRO A 131 15.97 -10.66 -4.27
C PRO A 131 15.04 -9.94 -5.27
N ASN A 132 15.00 -8.60 -5.18
CA ASN A 132 14.17 -7.73 -6.03
C ASN A 132 12.67 -8.09 -6.04
N THR A 133 12.19 -8.72 -4.97
CA THR A 133 10.78 -9.08 -4.78
C THR A 133 10.24 -8.36 -3.55
N TYR A 134 9.03 -7.83 -3.66
CA TYR A 134 8.44 -6.97 -2.64
C TYR A 134 6.93 -7.24 -2.50
N ASN A 135 6.29 -6.60 -1.53
CA ASN A 135 4.85 -6.36 -1.54
C ASN A 135 4.57 -4.84 -1.46
N CYS A 136 3.31 -4.45 -1.26
CA CYS A 136 2.95 -3.04 -1.13
C CYS A 136 3.65 -2.32 0.03
N ALA A 137 3.92 -3.02 1.13
CA ALA A 137 4.54 -2.47 2.33
C ALA A 137 6.07 -2.34 2.21
N THR A 138 6.74 -3.24 1.50
CA THR A 138 8.21 -3.29 1.46
C THR A 138 8.82 -2.66 0.21
N PHE A 139 8.05 -2.47 -0.86
CA PHE A 139 8.56 -1.98 -2.14
C PHE A 139 9.35 -0.68 -2.01
N TRP A 140 8.82 0.31 -1.29
CA TRP A 140 9.46 1.63 -1.17
C TRP A 140 10.81 1.60 -0.47
N GLY A 141 11.10 0.57 0.33
CA GLY A 141 12.40 0.40 0.99
C GLY A 141 13.56 0.31 -0.01
N LYS A 142 13.32 -0.18 -1.24
CA LYS A 142 14.35 -0.23 -2.30
C LYS A 142 14.86 1.16 -2.72
N THR A 143 14.07 2.20 -2.45
CA THR A 143 14.41 3.58 -2.84
C THR A 143 15.22 4.31 -1.77
N GLY A 144 15.29 3.77 -0.55
CA GLY A 144 15.89 4.42 0.62
C GLY A 144 14.85 4.98 1.61
N VAL A 145 13.56 4.96 1.26
CA VAL A 145 12.47 5.31 2.19
C VAL A 145 12.51 4.38 3.40
N ILE A 146 12.41 4.96 4.60
CA ILE A 146 12.46 4.21 5.85
C ILE A 146 11.15 3.45 6.00
N LEU A 147 11.22 2.12 6.03
CA LEU A 147 10.05 1.29 6.25
C LEU A 147 9.72 1.25 7.76
N PRO A 148 8.48 1.52 8.15
CA PRO A 148 8.00 1.32 9.51
C PRO A 148 8.21 -0.10 10.02
N GLU A 149 8.01 -1.08 9.15
CA GLU A 149 8.14 -2.51 9.42
C GLU A 149 8.63 -3.21 8.13
N LYS A 150 9.52 -4.21 8.24
CA LYS A 150 10.26 -4.80 7.11
C LYS A 150 9.75 -6.17 6.65
N SER A 151 8.96 -6.88 7.46
CA SER A 151 8.34 -8.17 7.13
C SER A 151 7.27 -8.03 6.04
N GLY A 152 6.69 -6.83 5.94
CA GLY A 152 5.61 -6.52 4.99
C GLY A 152 4.25 -7.03 5.46
N ILE A 153 4.14 -7.51 6.70
CA ILE A 153 2.89 -7.96 7.30
C ILE A 153 2.12 -6.74 7.81
N LEU A 154 0.98 -6.44 7.18
CA LEU A 154 0.23 -5.20 7.49
C LEU A 154 -0.24 -5.10 8.94
N ARG A 155 -0.53 -6.25 9.58
CA ARG A 155 -0.90 -6.33 11.01
C ARG A 155 0.18 -5.72 11.92
N GLU A 156 1.43 -5.77 11.49
CA GLU A 156 2.59 -5.21 12.21
C GLU A 156 2.95 -3.82 11.67
N TYR A 157 2.82 -3.63 10.36
CA TYR A 157 3.18 -2.38 9.67
C TYR A 157 2.34 -1.17 10.11
N ILE A 158 1.02 -1.30 10.25
CA ILE A 158 0.16 -0.16 10.62
C ILE A 158 0.41 0.29 12.06
N PRO A 159 0.48 -0.59 13.07
CA PRO A 159 0.93 -0.20 14.41
C PRO A 159 2.32 0.45 14.40
N ALA A 160 3.27 -0.06 13.62
CA ALA A 160 4.59 0.54 13.50
C ALA A 160 4.54 1.95 12.89
N MET A 161 3.70 2.20 11.89
CA MET A 161 3.45 3.55 11.37
C MET A 161 2.95 4.49 12.47
N ILE A 162 1.95 4.07 13.25
CA ILE A 162 1.38 4.86 14.33
C ILE A 162 2.42 5.19 15.39
N ASN A 163 3.23 4.21 15.80
CA ASN A 163 4.32 4.41 16.76
C ASN A 163 5.39 5.39 16.26
N GLN A 164 5.51 5.59 14.95
CA GLN A 164 6.41 6.57 14.34
C GLN A 164 5.73 7.95 14.12
N GLY A 165 4.53 8.16 14.67
CA GLY A 165 3.81 9.42 14.57
C GLY A 165 2.92 9.54 13.35
N ALA A 166 2.46 8.43 12.77
CA ALA A 166 1.47 8.49 11.71
C ALA A 166 0.15 9.09 12.22
N GLU A 167 -0.41 9.99 11.43
CA GLU A 167 -1.68 10.66 11.71
C GLU A 167 -2.82 9.90 11.04
N ARG A 168 -3.95 9.77 11.73
CA ARG A 168 -5.20 9.35 11.09
C ARG A 168 -5.64 10.40 10.07
N VAL A 169 -6.00 9.96 8.88
CA VAL A 169 -6.54 10.81 7.82
C VAL A 169 -8.06 10.83 7.92
N GLU A 170 -8.61 11.99 8.25
CA GLU A 170 -10.04 12.24 8.21
C GLU A 170 -10.31 13.22 7.07
N LEU A 171 -11.15 12.83 6.11
CA LEU A 171 -11.75 13.84 5.24
C LEU A 171 -12.80 14.56 6.09
N ALA A 172 -12.69 15.89 6.19
CA ALA A 172 -13.73 16.70 6.77
C ALA A 172 -15.05 16.39 6.06
N ILE A 173 -15.91 15.60 6.70
CA ILE A 173 -17.25 15.37 6.21
C ILE A 173 -17.93 16.73 6.37
N ALA A 174 -18.12 17.45 5.26
CA ALA A 174 -18.95 18.64 5.28
C ALA A 174 -20.27 18.25 5.94
N PRO A 175 -20.72 18.95 7.00
CA PRO A 175 -21.93 18.58 7.69
C PRO A 175 -23.07 18.56 6.66
N THR A 176 -23.63 17.37 6.41
CA THR A 176 -24.88 17.23 5.68
C THR A 176 -25.90 18.03 6.48
N LYS A 177 -26.28 19.20 5.95
CA LYS A 177 -27.47 19.91 6.42
C LYS A 177 -28.63 18.93 6.33
N ARG A 178 -29.15 18.54 7.49
CA ARG A 178 -30.47 17.91 7.61
C ARG A 178 -31.52 18.99 7.45
#